data_AF-A0A3C1E108-F1
#
_entry.id   AF-A0A3C1E108-F1
#
_cell.length_a   1.000
_cell.length_b   1.000
_cell.length_c   1.000
_cell.angle_alpha   90.00
_cell.angle_beta   90.00
_cell.angle_gamma   90.00
#
_symmetry.space_group_name_H-M   'P 1'
#
loop_
_entity.id
_entity.type
_entity.pdbx_description
1 polymer ?
#
loop_
_entity_poly.entity_id
_entity_poly.type
_entity_poly.pdbx_seq_one_letter_code
_entity_poly.pdbx_strand_id
1 'polypeptide(L)'
;LHYGTETYWGGVLPHSQRPGRIYREVSEIGATFKALGTSLDGYRPDADVTILFSMDSKWALEFFPPLHTSTGQPDRASYQQIFDAFYRGIVETGAQARIVHASQLGEDAAAFAAEHPVLVVPAFYVATDLQLAFLRDYAAAGGHLVVGIRSGYGDDEAR
;
A
#
# COMPACT_ATOMS: atom_id res chain seq x y z
N LEU A 1 11.23 36.50 -12.05
CA LEU A 1 10.66 35.27 -11.46
C LEU A 1 11.40 34.09 -12.07
N HIS A 2 11.87 33.16 -11.25
CA HIS A 2 12.26 31.84 -11.74
C HIS A 2 11.05 31.27 -12.51
N TYR A 3 11.25 30.76 -13.73
CA TYR A 3 10.18 30.52 -14.71
C TYR A 3 10.06 29.03 -15.03
N GLY A 4 8.87 28.63 -15.49
CA GLY A 4 8.54 27.26 -15.86
C GLY A 4 7.31 26.74 -15.13
N THR A 5 6.88 25.54 -15.51
CA THR A 5 5.65 24.90 -15.02
C THR A 5 5.63 24.68 -13.50
N GLU A 6 6.80 24.48 -12.89
CA GLU A 6 6.94 24.15 -11.48
C GLU A 6 7.31 25.35 -10.60
N THR A 7 7.13 26.58 -11.10
CA THR A 7 7.49 27.80 -10.36
C THR A 7 6.87 27.82 -8.95
N TYR A 8 5.67 27.28 -8.76
CA TYR A 8 5.02 27.23 -7.44
C TYR A 8 5.12 25.87 -6.73
N TRP A 9 5.90 24.93 -7.28
CA TRP A 9 6.32 23.73 -6.56
C TRP A 9 7.51 24.08 -5.68
N GLY A 10 7.22 24.62 -4.49
CA GLY A 10 8.24 25.09 -3.57
C GLY A 10 9.15 23.97 -3.05
N GLY A 11 10.43 24.30 -2.87
CA GLY A 11 11.39 23.48 -2.13
C GLY A 11 11.59 23.96 -0.69
N VAL A 12 12.66 23.48 -0.04
CA VAL A 12 13.03 23.88 1.34
C VAL A 12 13.29 25.39 1.45
N LEU A 13 13.89 25.99 0.41
CA LEU A 13 14.08 27.43 0.31
C LEU A 13 12.99 28.04 -0.59
N PRO A 14 12.33 29.12 -0.15
CA PRO A 14 11.36 29.84 -0.97
C PRO A 14 12.08 30.70 -2.02
N HIS A 15 11.31 31.30 -2.94
CA HIS A 15 11.83 32.19 -3.99
C HIS A 15 12.70 33.37 -3.52
N SER A 16 12.58 33.78 -2.24
CA SER A 16 13.44 34.81 -1.65
C SER A 16 14.87 34.32 -1.40
N GLN A 17 15.14 33.02 -1.55
CA GLN A 17 16.41 32.35 -1.27
C GLN A 17 16.92 32.54 0.16
N ARG A 18 16.03 32.88 1.09
CA ARG A 18 16.34 33.08 2.51
C ARG A 18 15.78 31.93 3.34
N PRO A 19 16.54 31.40 4.32
CA PRO A 19 16.04 30.43 5.28
C PRO A 19 14.75 30.88 5.97
N GLY A 20 13.73 30.01 5.92
CA GLY A 20 12.42 30.21 6.55
C GLY A 20 12.10 29.13 7.60
N ARG A 21 10.82 29.01 7.96
CA ARG A 21 10.33 27.97 8.89
C ARG A 21 10.68 26.55 8.40
N ILE A 22 10.34 26.23 7.15
CA ILE A 22 10.59 24.89 6.55
C ILE A 22 12.08 24.52 6.62
N TYR A 23 12.96 25.45 6.25
CA TYR A 23 14.41 25.24 6.37
C TYR A 23 14.83 24.88 7.80
N ARG A 24 14.30 25.58 8.82
CA ARG A 24 14.64 25.31 10.23
C ARG A 24 14.15 23.94 10.68
N GLU A 25 12.89 23.60 10.41
CA GLU A 25 12.31 22.29 10.78
C GLU A 25 13.05 21.12 10.11
N VAL A 26 13.37 21.24 8.81
CA VAL A 26 14.18 20.22 8.11
C VAL A 26 15.59 20.14 8.68
N SER A 27 16.21 21.28 9.05
CA SER A 27 17.52 21.31 9.69
C SER A 27 17.51 20.61 11.05
N GLU A 28 16.44 20.75 11.84
CA GLU A 28 16.26 20.09 13.14
C GLU A 28 16.12 18.56 12.99
N ILE A 29 15.36 18.10 11.98
CA ILE A 29 15.29 16.67 11.63
C ILE A 29 16.68 16.15 11.23
N GLY A 30 17.42 16.90 10.40
CA GLY A 30 18.79 16.55 10.01
C GLY A 30 19.75 16.45 11.20
N ALA A 31 19.66 17.38 12.15
CA ALA A 31 20.42 17.33 13.39
C ALA A 31 20.06 16.11 14.24
N THR A 32 18.78 15.73 14.28
CA THR A 32 18.30 14.53 14.97
C THR A 32 18.88 13.26 14.35
N PHE A 33 18.84 13.12 13.02
CA PHE A 33 19.45 11.97 12.34
C PHE A 33 20.97 11.93 12.52
N LYS A 34 21.65 13.07 12.51
CA LYS A 34 23.08 13.15 12.80
C LYS A 34 23.41 12.68 14.22
N ALA A 35 22.58 13.03 15.20
CA ALA A 35 22.75 12.58 16.58
C ALA A 35 22.48 11.09 16.74
N LEU A 36 21.51 10.54 16.01
CA LEU A 36 21.21 9.10 15.99
C LEU A 36 22.32 8.28 15.32
N GLY A 37 23.00 8.81 14.31
CA GLY A 37 24.09 8.11 13.61
C GLY A 37 23.63 6.77 13.03
N THR A 38 24.40 5.70 13.28
CA THR A 38 24.13 4.33 12.80
C THR A 38 23.28 3.51 13.77
N SER A 39 22.71 4.13 14.83
CA SER A 39 21.96 3.39 15.86
C SER A 39 20.71 2.68 15.34
N LEU A 40 20.22 3.06 14.17
CA LEU A 40 19.04 2.47 13.51
C LEU A 40 19.42 1.50 12.37
N ASP A 41 20.70 1.26 12.14
CA ASP A 41 21.13 0.36 11.06
C ASP A 41 20.66 -1.07 11.34
N GLY A 42 20.10 -1.72 10.32
CA GLY A 42 19.61 -3.10 10.40
C GLY A 42 18.21 -3.26 11.01
N TYR A 43 17.58 -2.18 11.50
CA TYR A 43 16.18 -2.24 11.94
C TYR A 43 15.27 -2.54 10.75
N ARG A 44 14.34 -3.48 10.95
CA ARG A 44 13.26 -3.77 10.01
C ARG A 44 11.95 -3.30 10.65
N PRO A 45 11.15 -2.49 9.97
CA PRO A 45 9.82 -2.14 10.46
C PRO A 45 9.01 -3.42 10.69
N ASP A 46 8.45 -3.52 11.89
CA ASP A 46 7.47 -4.56 12.19
C ASP A 46 6.15 -4.26 11.46
N ALA A 47 5.28 -5.24 11.34
CA ALA A 47 3.97 -5.06 10.75
C ALA A 47 2.95 -6.02 11.35
N ASP A 48 1.92 -5.45 11.98
CA ASP A 48 0.80 -6.22 12.54
C ASP A 48 -0.08 -6.81 11.43
N VAL A 49 -0.26 -6.05 10.34
CA VAL A 49 -1.15 -6.42 9.24
C VAL A 49 -0.48 -6.22 7.89
N THR A 50 -0.56 -7.26 7.07
CA THR A 50 -0.11 -7.22 5.67
C THR A 50 -1.30 -7.03 4.75
N ILE A 51 -1.21 -6.12 3.79
CA ILE A 51 -2.25 -5.86 2.79
C ILE A 51 -1.69 -6.15 1.39
N LEU A 52 -2.44 -6.95 0.64
CA LEU A 52 -2.09 -7.33 -0.71
C LEU A 52 -2.46 -6.22 -1.71
N PHE A 53 -1.51 -5.84 -2.54
CA PHE A 53 -1.71 -4.92 -3.66
C PHE A 53 -1.46 -5.64 -5.01
N SER A 54 -2.28 -5.38 -6.01
CA SER A 54 -2.18 -5.98 -7.35
C SER A 54 -2.41 -4.91 -8.41
N MET A 55 -1.41 -4.68 -9.24
CA MET A 55 -1.53 -3.78 -10.40
C MET A 55 -2.55 -4.29 -11.42
N ASP A 56 -2.58 -5.60 -11.68
CA ASP A 56 -3.51 -6.18 -12.65
C ASP A 56 -4.97 -6.03 -12.21
N SER A 57 -5.23 -6.27 -10.92
CA SER A 57 -6.55 -6.01 -10.32
C SER A 57 -6.91 -4.52 -10.36
N LYS A 58 -5.94 -3.63 -10.11
CA LYS A 58 -6.15 -2.19 -10.21
C LYS A 58 -6.57 -1.79 -11.61
N TRP A 59 -5.85 -2.24 -12.64
CA TRP A 59 -6.15 -1.90 -14.03
C TRP A 59 -7.48 -2.50 -14.49
N ALA A 60 -7.77 -3.76 -14.13
CA ALA A 60 -9.03 -4.40 -14.46
C ALA A 60 -10.22 -3.66 -13.86
N LEU A 61 -10.15 -3.28 -12.57
CA LEU A 61 -11.21 -2.53 -11.89
C LEU A 61 -11.22 -1.03 -12.22
N GLU A 62 -10.15 -0.48 -12.78
CA GLU A 62 -10.18 0.86 -13.39
C GLU A 62 -10.98 0.84 -14.69
N PHE A 63 -10.89 -0.25 -15.47
CA PHE A 63 -11.60 -0.41 -16.73
C PHE A 63 -13.06 -0.88 -16.54
N PHE A 64 -13.30 -1.76 -15.57
CA PHE A 64 -14.64 -2.22 -15.15
C PHE A 64 -14.91 -1.93 -13.67
N PRO A 65 -15.25 -0.67 -13.31
CA PRO A 65 -15.35 -0.29 -11.92
C PRO A 65 -16.55 -0.89 -11.18
N PRO A 66 -16.34 -1.50 -9.99
CA PRO A 66 -17.43 -2.03 -9.17
C PRO A 66 -18.11 -0.98 -8.29
N LEU A 67 -17.51 0.20 -8.10
CA LEU A 67 -18.11 1.30 -7.33
C LEU A 67 -18.60 2.40 -8.27
N HIS A 68 -19.49 3.24 -7.72
CA HIS A 68 -20.05 4.39 -8.41
C HIS A 68 -19.74 5.68 -7.64
N THR A 69 -19.55 6.77 -8.37
CA THR A 69 -19.43 8.11 -7.81
C THR A 69 -20.77 8.57 -7.22
N SER A 70 -20.77 9.69 -6.51
CA SER A 70 -22.00 10.32 -5.99
C SER A 70 -23.02 10.70 -7.07
N THR A 71 -22.60 10.80 -8.34
CA THR A 71 -23.46 11.05 -9.50
C THR A 71 -23.90 9.76 -10.21
N GLY A 72 -23.58 8.59 -9.66
CA GLY A 72 -23.95 7.28 -10.19
C GLY A 72 -23.07 6.79 -11.35
N GLN A 73 -22.01 7.53 -11.72
CA GLN A 73 -21.11 7.12 -12.80
C GLN A 73 -20.10 6.06 -12.30
N PRO A 74 -19.62 5.14 -13.17
CA PRO A 74 -18.56 4.20 -12.79
C PRO A 74 -17.32 4.93 -12.27
N ASP A 75 -16.84 4.50 -11.10
CA ASP A 75 -15.72 5.16 -10.43
C ASP A 75 -14.39 4.48 -10.76
N ARG A 76 -13.62 5.03 -11.71
CA ARG A 76 -12.31 4.48 -12.10
C ARG A 76 -11.30 4.37 -10.93
N ALA A 77 -11.52 5.05 -9.81
CA ALA A 77 -10.72 4.91 -8.60
C ALA A 77 -11.19 3.77 -7.68
N SER A 78 -12.11 2.91 -8.12
CA SER A 78 -12.73 1.86 -7.30
C SER A 78 -11.72 0.98 -6.57
N TYR A 79 -10.68 0.49 -7.26
CA TYR A 79 -9.64 -0.31 -6.61
C TYR A 79 -8.97 0.45 -5.47
N GLN A 80 -8.59 1.70 -5.73
CA GLN A 80 -7.92 2.55 -4.74
C GLN A 80 -8.83 2.83 -3.55
N GLN A 81 -10.13 3.10 -3.78
CA GLN A 81 -11.07 3.33 -2.68
C GLN A 81 -11.27 2.09 -1.81
N ILE A 82 -11.37 0.91 -2.40
CA ILE A 82 -11.49 -0.34 -1.64
C ILE A 82 -10.20 -0.58 -0.84
N PHE A 83 -9.04 -0.49 -1.48
CA PHE A 83 -7.74 -0.63 -0.82
C PHE A 83 -7.57 0.35 0.35
N ASP A 84 -7.85 1.64 0.11
CA ASP A 84 -7.72 2.70 1.10
C ASP A 84 -8.68 2.52 2.28
N ALA A 85 -9.88 1.96 2.07
CA ALA A 85 -10.80 1.69 3.16
C ALA A 85 -10.22 0.67 4.15
N PHE A 86 -9.61 -0.41 3.67
CA PHE A 86 -8.93 -1.39 4.52
C PHE A 86 -7.65 -0.81 5.13
N TYR A 87 -6.81 -0.15 4.33
CA TYR A 87 -5.56 0.46 4.80
C TYR A 87 -5.82 1.49 5.91
N ARG A 88 -6.79 2.38 5.69
CA ARG A 88 -7.23 3.38 6.69
C ARG A 88 -7.72 2.70 7.96
N GLY A 89 -8.56 1.68 7.84
CA GLY A 89 -9.06 0.93 9.00
C GLY A 89 -7.93 0.32 9.84
N ILE A 90 -6.87 -0.19 9.21
CA ILE A 90 -5.67 -0.69 9.91
C ILE A 90 -4.99 0.45 10.66
N VAL A 91 -4.60 1.54 9.98
CA VAL A 91 -3.81 2.61 10.62
C VAL A 91 -4.60 3.39 11.68
N GLU A 92 -5.92 3.53 11.53
CA GLU A 92 -6.78 4.20 12.52
C GLU A 92 -6.89 3.41 13.84
N THR A 93 -6.59 2.10 13.83
CA THR A 93 -6.49 1.29 15.06
C THR A 93 -5.14 1.43 15.77
N GLY A 94 -4.17 2.11 15.14
CA GLY A 94 -2.79 2.20 15.62
C GLY A 94 -1.90 1.03 15.19
N ALA A 95 -2.44 0.08 14.41
CA ALA A 95 -1.67 -1.05 13.87
C ALA A 95 -0.73 -0.61 12.73
N GLN A 96 0.40 -1.30 12.60
CA GLN A 96 1.37 -1.12 11.54
C GLN A 96 0.97 -1.91 10.30
N ALA A 97 0.84 -1.21 9.17
CA ALA A 97 0.50 -1.81 7.88
C ALA A 97 1.75 -2.04 7.03
N ARG A 98 1.88 -3.25 6.47
CA ARG A 98 2.83 -3.58 5.40
C ARG A 98 2.07 -3.83 4.11
N ILE A 99 2.53 -3.26 3.01
CA ILE A 99 1.99 -3.54 1.68
C ILE A 99 2.90 -4.55 1.00
N VAL A 100 2.33 -5.60 0.44
CA VAL A 100 3.03 -6.57 -0.42
C VAL A 100 2.38 -6.61 -1.80
N HIS A 101 3.18 -6.64 -2.86
CA HIS A 101 2.66 -6.81 -4.20
C HIS A 101 2.31 -8.28 -4.45
N ALA A 102 1.30 -8.56 -5.29
CA ALA A 102 0.86 -9.91 -5.62
C ALA A 102 1.98 -10.79 -6.22
N SER A 103 2.96 -10.19 -6.90
CA SER A 103 4.14 -10.89 -7.41
C SER A 103 5.19 -11.22 -6.33
N GLN A 104 5.00 -10.74 -5.10
CA GLN A 104 5.84 -11.06 -3.94
C GLN A 104 5.21 -12.15 -3.07
N LEU A 105 4.02 -12.65 -3.44
CA LEU A 105 3.53 -13.91 -2.89
C LEU A 105 4.48 -15.00 -3.37
N GLY A 106 5.27 -15.53 -2.44
CA GLY A 106 6.23 -16.60 -2.71
C GLY A 106 5.55 -17.95 -2.90
N GLU A 107 6.33 -19.02 -2.85
CA GLU A 107 5.80 -20.39 -2.97
C GLU A 107 5.50 -21.03 -1.60
N ASP A 108 6.18 -20.56 -0.54
CA ASP A 108 6.03 -21.09 0.81
C ASP A 108 5.01 -20.28 1.62
N ALA A 109 3.75 -20.69 1.53
CA ALA A 109 2.65 -20.05 2.24
C ALA A 109 2.77 -20.18 3.78
N ALA A 110 3.41 -21.23 4.29
CA ALA A 110 3.57 -21.45 5.72
C ALA A 110 4.65 -20.54 6.31
N ALA A 111 5.79 -20.41 5.64
CA ALA A 111 6.81 -19.43 6.01
C ALA A 111 6.26 -18.00 5.91
N PHE A 112 5.46 -17.70 4.88
CA PHE A 112 4.81 -16.41 4.76
C PHE A 112 3.83 -16.16 5.93
N ALA A 113 3.03 -17.15 6.34
CA ALA A 113 2.13 -17.05 7.48
C ALA A 113 2.85 -16.80 8.81
N ALA A 114 4.06 -17.35 8.99
CA ALA A 114 4.86 -17.11 10.18
C ALA A 114 5.37 -15.65 10.29
N GLU A 115 5.70 -15.01 9.16
CA GLU A 115 6.11 -13.60 9.13
C GLU A 115 4.95 -12.60 9.04
N HIS A 116 3.79 -13.03 8.53
CA HIS A 116 2.66 -12.16 8.22
C HIS A 116 1.40 -12.74 8.88
N PRO A 117 1.18 -12.49 10.18
CA PRO A 117 0.13 -13.16 10.96
C PRO A 117 -1.28 -12.82 10.48
N VAL A 118 -1.47 -11.64 9.89
CA VAL A 118 -2.71 -11.20 9.25
C VAL A 118 -2.43 -10.76 7.81
N LEU A 119 -3.17 -11.31 6.86
CA LEU A 119 -3.14 -10.94 5.45
C LEU A 119 -4.52 -10.48 4.99
N VAL A 120 -4.61 -9.23 4.54
CA VAL A 120 -5.82 -8.61 4.00
C VAL A 120 -5.73 -8.57 2.47
N VAL A 121 -6.75 -9.11 1.81
CA VAL A 121 -6.86 -9.23 0.35
C VAL A 121 -8.11 -8.45 -0.10
N PRO A 122 -8.02 -7.12 -0.26
CA PRO A 122 -9.21 -6.26 -0.26
C PRO A 122 -10.00 -6.25 -1.58
N ALA A 123 -9.32 -6.35 -2.73
CA ALA A 123 -9.91 -6.30 -4.07
C ALA A 123 -9.01 -7.02 -5.10
N PHE A 124 -8.57 -8.23 -4.77
CA PHE A 124 -7.64 -9.00 -5.60
C PHE A 124 -8.38 -9.73 -6.72
N TYR A 125 -8.87 -8.95 -7.68
CA TYR A 125 -9.75 -9.38 -8.76
C TYR A 125 -9.09 -10.34 -9.75
N VAL A 126 -7.93 -9.94 -10.31
CA VAL A 126 -7.12 -10.75 -11.23
C VAL A 126 -6.19 -11.60 -10.38
N ALA A 127 -6.45 -12.90 -10.33
CA ALA A 127 -5.66 -13.83 -9.53
C ALA A 127 -5.42 -15.14 -10.30
N THR A 128 -4.19 -15.63 -10.26
CA THR A 128 -3.86 -16.94 -10.84
C THR A 128 -4.28 -18.07 -9.90
N ASP A 129 -4.46 -19.27 -10.44
CA ASP A 129 -4.72 -20.47 -9.64
C ASP A 129 -3.65 -20.71 -8.57
N LEU A 130 -2.39 -20.40 -8.88
CA LEU A 130 -1.27 -20.51 -7.93
C LEU A 130 -1.40 -19.50 -6.79
N GLN A 131 -1.81 -18.27 -7.08
CA GLN A 131 -2.04 -17.24 -6.05
C GLN A 131 -3.26 -17.60 -5.18
N LEU A 132 -4.32 -18.12 -5.77
CA LEU A 132 -5.48 -18.59 -5.01
C LEU A 132 -5.14 -19.80 -4.14
N ALA A 133 -4.36 -20.75 -4.66
CA ALA A 133 -3.84 -21.88 -3.89
C ALA A 133 -2.95 -21.40 -2.74
N PHE A 134 -2.06 -20.43 -2.98
CA PHE A 134 -1.23 -19.82 -1.94
C PHE A 134 -2.08 -19.22 -0.82
N LEU A 135 -3.13 -18.44 -1.14
CA LEU A 135 -4.00 -17.84 -0.11
C LEU A 135 -4.73 -18.90 0.73
N ARG A 136 -5.19 -19.98 0.09
CA ARG A 136 -5.78 -21.13 0.79
C ARG A 136 -4.75 -21.78 1.72
N ASP A 137 -3.55 -22.03 1.22
CA ASP A 137 -2.50 -22.74 1.96
C ASP A 137 -1.96 -21.87 3.11
N TYR A 138 -1.91 -20.54 2.93
CA TYR A 138 -1.61 -19.56 3.98
C TYR A 138 -2.62 -19.65 5.13
N ALA A 139 -3.92 -19.69 4.81
CA ALA A 139 -4.96 -19.84 5.83
C ALA A 139 -4.89 -21.22 6.52
N ALA A 140 -4.61 -22.28 5.76
CA ALA A 140 -4.44 -23.64 6.30
C ALA A 140 -3.21 -23.76 7.22
N ALA A 141 -2.16 -22.99 6.96
CA ALA A 141 -0.96 -22.90 7.80
C ALA A 141 -1.18 -22.08 9.10
N GLY A 142 -2.38 -21.52 9.30
CA GLY A 142 -2.75 -20.77 10.51
C GLY A 142 -2.66 -19.25 10.36
N GLY A 143 -2.34 -18.73 9.17
CA GLY A 143 -2.41 -17.30 8.89
C GLY A 143 -3.85 -16.78 8.92
N HIS A 144 -4.07 -15.57 9.41
CA HIS A 144 -5.39 -14.95 9.44
C HIS A 144 -5.68 -14.23 8.13
N LEU A 145 -6.39 -14.90 7.23
CA LEU A 145 -6.76 -14.36 5.93
C LEU A 145 -8.09 -13.59 5.99
N VAL A 146 -8.05 -12.31 5.62
CA VAL A 146 -9.24 -11.45 5.44
C VAL A 146 -9.44 -11.20 3.96
N VAL A 147 -10.54 -11.68 3.39
CA VAL A 147 -10.87 -11.50 1.97
C VAL A 147 -11.93 -10.41 1.83
N GLY A 148 -11.58 -9.34 1.11
CA GLY A 148 -12.48 -8.25 0.77
C GLY A 148 -13.27 -8.51 -0.52
N ILE A 149 -14.14 -7.57 -0.84
CA ILE A 149 -15.04 -7.66 -1.99
C ILE A 149 -14.25 -7.76 -3.31
N ARG A 150 -14.85 -8.41 -4.32
CA ARG A 150 -14.28 -8.49 -5.68
C ARG A 150 -12.92 -9.20 -5.77
N SER A 151 -12.58 -10.06 -4.80
CA SER A 151 -11.36 -10.87 -4.83
C SER A 151 -11.63 -12.26 -5.43
N GLY A 152 -10.71 -12.77 -6.25
CA GLY A 152 -10.77 -14.10 -6.88
C GLY A 152 -11.89 -14.25 -7.91
N TYR A 153 -12.27 -13.15 -8.58
CA TYR A 153 -13.36 -13.17 -9.57
C TYR A 153 -12.88 -13.43 -10.99
N GLY A 154 -11.67 -12.97 -11.34
CA GLY A 154 -11.10 -13.13 -12.67
C GLY A 154 -9.80 -13.91 -12.64
N ASP A 155 -9.58 -14.69 -13.70
CA ASP A 155 -8.30 -15.35 -13.97
C ASP A 155 -7.20 -14.33 -14.35
N ASP A 156 -6.03 -14.82 -14.77
CA ASP A 156 -4.90 -14.01 -15.21
C ASP A 156 -5.17 -13.19 -16.48
N GLU A 157 -6.24 -13.52 -17.22
CA GLU A 157 -6.75 -12.78 -18.37
C GLU A 157 -7.94 -11.86 -18.02
N ALA A 158 -8.26 -11.74 -16.72
CA ALA A 158 -9.35 -10.94 -16.16
C ALA A 158 -10.76 -11.34 -16.64
N ARG A 159 -10.98 -12.64 -16.95
CA ARG A 159 -12.25 -13.19 -17.43
C ARG A 159 -13.17 -13.70 -16.32
#